data_AF-A0A656YVE8-F1
#
_entry.id   AF-A0A656YVE8-F1
#
_cell.length_a   1.000
_cell.length_b   1.000
_cell.length_c   1.000
_cell.angle_alpha   90.00
_cell.angle_beta   90.00
_cell.angle_gamma   90.00
#
_symmetry.space_group_name_H-M   'P 1'
#
loop_
_entity.id
_entity.type
_entity.pdbx_description
1 polymer ?
#
loop_
_entity_poly.entity_id
_entity_poly.type
_entity_poly.pdbx_seq_one_letter_code
_entity_poly.pdbx_strand_id
1 'polypeptide(L)'
;LTRKKEEIRKRIGSKISELARPLRKMSKMIERDKHMVSSTVLEAIDLYQKDPVQTALEEEEGLPKLNAMLQELESVLEGEMKLGEREREKRLEEVQDIIENEKIEKLREDYHRTETKIDKLKKKRKKSPLLEKKERLEESIQNKKSEKSEIEERIEKKEEELEEVSEQIDEKSLEIRERVESALNAQVENL
;
A
#
# COMPACT_ATOMS: atom_id res chain seq x y z
N LEU A 1 -1.79 1.24 -10.51
CA LEU A 1 -0.41 1.78 -10.55
C LEU A 1 0.57 0.91 -9.76
N THR A 2 0.28 0.52 -8.52
CA THR A 2 1.13 -0.43 -7.77
C THR A 2 1.34 -1.74 -8.51
N ARG A 3 0.28 -2.33 -9.07
CA ARG A 3 0.38 -3.51 -9.95
C ARG A 3 1.26 -3.26 -11.19
N LYS A 4 1.10 -2.11 -11.85
CA LYS A 4 1.95 -1.71 -13.00
C LYS A 4 3.42 -1.62 -12.59
N LYS A 5 3.72 -1.03 -11.43
CA LYS A 5 5.07 -0.92 -10.87
C LYS A 5 5.71 -2.32 -10.68
N GLU A 6 4.93 -3.25 -10.14
CA GLU A 6 5.35 -4.64 -9.96
C GLU A 6 5.55 -5.40 -11.29
N GLU A 7 4.66 -5.19 -12.26
CA GLU A 7 4.80 -5.75 -13.61
C GLU A 7 6.07 -5.25 -14.31
N ILE A 8 6.45 -3.98 -14.12
CA ILE A 8 7.70 -3.44 -14.65
C ILE A 8 8.91 -4.11 -14.00
N ARG A 9 8.94 -4.24 -12.66
CA ARG A 9 10.00 -4.97 -11.93
C ARG A 9 10.18 -6.39 -12.48
N LYS A 10 9.07 -7.11 -12.69
CA LYS A 10 9.09 -8.46 -13.26
C LYS A 10 9.69 -8.48 -14.67
N ARG A 11 9.31 -7.52 -15.53
CA ARG A 11 9.85 -7.44 -16.89
C ARG A 11 11.36 -7.17 -16.91
N ILE A 12 11.84 -6.26 -16.06
CA ILE A 12 13.28 -6.02 -15.87
C ILE A 12 13.98 -7.32 -15.43
N GLY A 13 13.44 -7.96 -14.39
CA GLY A 13 13.99 -9.20 -13.85
C GLY A 13 14.04 -10.32 -14.90
N SER A 14 12.96 -10.51 -15.66
CA SER A 14 12.91 -11.51 -16.74
C SER A 14 13.98 -11.24 -17.80
N LYS A 15 14.09 -10.01 -18.29
CA LYS A 15 15.06 -9.62 -19.32
C LYS A 15 16.51 -9.85 -18.87
N ILE A 16 16.85 -9.47 -17.65
CA ILE A 16 18.22 -9.70 -17.14
C ILE A 16 18.45 -11.17 -16.80
N SER A 17 17.42 -11.89 -16.32
CA SER A 17 17.53 -13.32 -16.01
C SER A 17 17.81 -14.20 -17.23
N GLU A 18 17.39 -13.77 -18.43
CA GLU A 18 17.75 -14.42 -19.69
C GLU A 18 19.28 -14.52 -19.84
N LEU A 19 20.02 -13.53 -19.30
CA LEU A 19 21.48 -13.45 -19.33
C LEU A 19 22.19 -14.06 -18.10
N ALA A 20 21.46 -14.60 -17.12
CA ALA A 20 22.06 -15.10 -15.88
C ALA A 20 23.06 -16.26 -16.10
N ARG A 21 22.83 -17.11 -17.11
CA ARG A 21 23.76 -18.19 -17.47
C ARG A 21 25.04 -17.66 -18.15
N PRO A 22 24.97 -16.88 -19.23
CA PRO A 22 26.16 -16.32 -19.86
C PRO A 22 26.96 -15.42 -18.89
N LEU A 23 26.31 -14.62 -18.04
CA LEU A 23 26.99 -13.83 -17.00
C LEU A 23 27.77 -14.69 -16.00
N ARG A 24 27.18 -15.80 -15.52
CA ARG A 24 27.89 -16.76 -14.66
C ARG A 24 29.07 -17.43 -15.35
N LYS A 25 29.00 -17.64 -16.67
CA LYS A 25 30.13 -18.17 -17.45
C LYS A 25 31.25 -17.15 -17.57
N MET A 26 30.91 -15.89 -17.88
CA MET A 26 31.87 -14.79 -17.94
C MET A 26 32.58 -14.59 -16.60
N SER A 27 31.83 -14.55 -15.50
CA SER A 27 32.37 -14.54 -14.12
C SER A 27 33.40 -15.65 -13.89
N LYS A 28 33.10 -16.90 -14.27
CA LYS A 28 34.04 -18.03 -14.15
C LYS A 28 35.26 -17.94 -15.08
N MET A 29 35.15 -17.23 -16.19
CA MET A 29 36.30 -16.98 -17.08
C MET A 29 37.25 -15.98 -16.43
N ILE A 30 36.70 -14.94 -15.82
CA ILE A 30 37.45 -13.94 -15.05
C ILE A 30 38.13 -14.57 -13.83
N GLU A 31 37.40 -15.36 -13.03
CA GLU A 31 37.96 -16.07 -11.86
C GLU A 31 39.13 -17.02 -12.19
N ARG A 32 39.26 -17.44 -13.45
CA ARG A 32 40.30 -18.37 -13.92
C ARG A 32 41.38 -17.69 -14.72
N ASP A 33 41.43 -16.35 -14.69
CA ASP A 33 42.35 -15.51 -15.46
C ASP A 33 42.31 -15.80 -16.97
N LYS A 34 41.17 -16.28 -17.49
CA LYS A 34 40.97 -16.56 -18.92
C LYS A 34 40.47 -15.35 -19.68
N HIS A 35 39.92 -14.37 -18.97
CA HIS A 35 39.38 -13.14 -19.53
C HIS A 35 39.59 -12.02 -18.53
N MET A 36 40.21 -10.92 -18.94
CA MET A 36 40.44 -9.76 -18.08
C MET A 36 39.41 -8.69 -18.36
N VAL A 37 38.85 -8.12 -17.29
CA VAL A 37 37.82 -7.07 -17.38
C VAL A 37 38.17 -5.90 -16.46
N SER A 38 37.55 -4.75 -16.71
CA SER A 38 37.67 -3.61 -15.81
C SER A 38 37.03 -3.90 -14.45
N SER A 39 37.44 -3.17 -13.41
CA SER A 39 36.83 -3.24 -12.08
C SER A 39 35.32 -2.93 -12.12
N THR A 40 34.91 -1.99 -12.98
CA THR A 40 33.51 -1.61 -13.18
C THR A 40 32.68 -2.80 -13.70
N VAL A 41 33.21 -3.53 -14.68
CA VAL A 41 32.53 -4.71 -15.21
C VAL A 41 32.45 -5.82 -14.15
N LEU A 42 33.52 -6.04 -13.39
CA LEU A 42 33.52 -7.04 -12.33
C LEU A 42 32.48 -6.73 -11.24
N GLU A 43 32.40 -5.47 -10.81
CA GLU A 43 31.39 -5.00 -9.86
C GLU A 43 29.98 -5.15 -10.43
N ALA A 44 29.77 -4.77 -11.70
CA ALA A 44 28.49 -4.89 -12.37
C ALA A 44 28.01 -6.35 -12.39
N ILE A 45 28.89 -7.30 -12.72
CA ILE A 45 28.58 -8.73 -12.71
C ILE A 45 28.07 -9.19 -11.35
N ASP A 46 28.73 -8.80 -10.25
CA ASP A 46 28.32 -9.20 -8.90
C ASP A 46 26.94 -8.62 -8.53
N LEU A 47 26.76 -7.32 -8.76
CA LEU A 47 25.51 -6.62 -8.46
C LEU A 47 24.33 -7.20 -9.25
N TYR A 48 24.49 -7.35 -10.56
CA TYR A 48 23.43 -7.85 -11.45
C TYR A 48 23.16 -9.35 -11.30
N GLN A 49 24.13 -10.15 -10.84
CA GLN A 49 23.85 -11.55 -10.47
C GLN A 49 23.10 -11.66 -9.14
N LYS A 50 23.36 -10.76 -8.19
CA LYS A 50 22.74 -10.78 -6.86
C LYS A 50 21.32 -10.24 -6.86
N ASP A 51 21.12 -9.02 -7.36
CA ASP A 51 19.80 -8.40 -7.48
C ASP A 51 19.70 -7.55 -8.75
N PRO A 52 19.37 -8.16 -9.90
CA PRO A 52 19.34 -7.46 -11.17
C PRO A 52 18.29 -6.36 -11.24
N VAL A 53 17.16 -6.55 -10.54
CA VAL A 53 16.06 -5.59 -10.58
C VAL A 53 16.40 -4.36 -9.75
N GLN A 54 16.86 -4.57 -8.51
CA GLN A 54 17.20 -3.45 -7.65
C GLN A 54 18.39 -2.66 -8.22
N THR A 55 19.43 -3.37 -8.69
CA THR A 55 20.61 -2.74 -9.31
C THR A 55 20.20 -1.85 -10.48
N ALA A 56 19.39 -2.37 -11.43
CA ALA A 56 18.93 -1.55 -12.56
C ALA A 56 18.12 -0.32 -12.14
N LEU A 57 17.34 -0.41 -11.05
CA LEU A 57 16.49 0.71 -10.62
C LEU A 57 17.28 1.81 -9.89
N GLU A 58 18.34 1.44 -9.17
CA GLU A 58 19.16 2.33 -8.34
C GLU A 58 20.39 2.90 -9.07
N GLU A 59 20.80 2.26 -10.17
CA GLU A 59 21.91 2.73 -10.98
C GLU A 59 21.67 4.12 -11.58
N GLU A 60 22.77 4.81 -11.89
CA GLU A 60 22.78 6.11 -12.56
C GLU A 60 22.04 6.08 -13.91
N GLU A 61 21.62 7.27 -14.37
CA GLU A 61 20.98 7.43 -15.69
C GLU A 61 21.91 6.96 -16.81
N GLY A 62 21.35 6.35 -17.86
CA GLY A 62 22.14 5.71 -18.91
C GLY A 62 22.73 4.35 -18.53
N LEU A 63 22.50 3.82 -17.32
CA LEU A 63 22.89 2.47 -16.89
C LEU A 63 24.34 2.09 -17.27
N PRO A 64 25.36 2.89 -16.87
CA PRO A 64 26.73 2.72 -17.33
C PRO A 64 27.37 1.38 -16.93
N LYS A 65 27.09 0.85 -15.74
CA LYS A 65 27.58 -0.46 -15.27
C LYS A 65 26.92 -1.60 -16.03
N LEU A 66 25.60 -1.52 -16.26
CA LEU A 66 24.89 -2.49 -17.09
C LEU A 66 25.47 -2.51 -18.51
N ASN A 67 25.63 -1.35 -19.13
CA ASN A 67 26.11 -1.22 -20.49
C ASN A 67 27.54 -1.74 -20.62
N ALA A 68 28.43 -1.39 -19.69
CA ALA A 68 29.80 -1.93 -19.67
C ALA A 68 29.81 -3.46 -19.53
N MET A 69 29.00 -4.02 -18.63
CA MET A 69 28.87 -5.46 -18.44
C MET A 69 28.34 -6.17 -19.69
N LEU A 70 27.36 -5.58 -20.37
CA LEU A 70 26.75 -6.16 -21.56
C LEU A 70 27.65 -6.08 -22.78
N GLN A 71 28.39 -4.99 -22.97
CA GLN A 71 29.41 -4.87 -24.02
C GLN A 71 30.52 -5.91 -23.84
N GLU A 72 30.98 -6.11 -22.60
CA GLU A 72 31.94 -7.17 -22.32
C GLU A 72 31.35 -8.56 -22.60
N LEU A 73 30.08 -8.77 -22.21
CA LEU A 73 29.42 -10.03 -22.45
C LEU A 73 29.25 -10.31 -23.95
N GLU A 74 28.92 -9.31 -24.75
CA GLU A 74 28.83 -9.40 -26.21
C GLU A 74 30.17 -9.86 -26.80
N SER A 75 31.28 -9.20 -26.44
CA SER A 75 32.62 -9.55 -26.91
C SER A 75 32.99 -11.01 -26.61
N VAL A 76 32.72 -11.44 -25.37
CA VAL A 76 33.02 -12.81 -24.93
C VAL A 76 32.09 -13.82 -25.63
N LEU A 77 30.83 -13.48 -25.89
CA LEU A 77 29.89 -14.33 -26.64
C LEU A 77 30.33 -14.54 -28.09
N GLU A 78 30.84 -13.51 -28.76
CA GLU A 78 31.29 -13.57 -30.15
C GLU A 78 32.55 -14.42 -30.32
N GLY A 79 33.54 -14.26 -29.43
CA GLY A 79 34.83 -14.93 -29.55
C GLY A 79 34.97 -16.17 -28.67
N GLU A 80 35.14 -15.92 -27.38
CA GLU A 80 35.80 -16.85 -26.45
C GLU A 80 34.86 -17.82 -25.75
N MET A 81 33.58 -17.46 -25.61
CA MET A 81 32.63 -18.25 -24.85
C MET A 81 32.28 -19.53 -25.59
N LYS A 82 32.55 -20.66 -24.94
CA LYS A 82 32.09 -21.97 -25.42
C LYS A 82 30.58 -22.12 -25.19
N LEU A 83 29.82 -21.74 -26.21
CA LEU A 83 28.37 -21.95 -26.37
C LEU A 83 28.08 -22.57 -27.73
N GLY A 84 27.00 -23.35 -27.80
CA GLY A 84 26.48 -23.82 -29.08
C GLY A 84 25.97 -22.63 -29.90
N GLU A 85 26.11 -22.70 -31.22
CA GLU A 85 25.81 -21.61 -32.16
C GLU A 85 24.42 -20.98 -31.93
N ARG A 86 23.37 -21.82 -31.87
CA ARG A 86 22.01 -21.35 -31.61
C ARG A 86 21.83 -20.70 -30.23
N GLU A 87 22.54 -21.16 -29.21
CA GLU A 87 22.49 -20.51 -27.88
C GLU A 87 23.22 -19.18 -27.94
N ARG A 88 24.38 -19.12 -28.59
CA ARG A 88 25.18 -17.90 -28.76
C ARG A 88 24.39 -16.81 -29.49
N GLU A 89 23.82 -17.13 -30.64
CA GLU A 89 23.01 -16.21 -31.45
C GLU A 89 21.86 -15.61 -30.64
N LYS A 90 21.11 -16.46 -29.92
CA LYS A 90 20.04 -16.00 -29.05
C LYS A 90 20.52 -15.07 -27.94
N ARG A 91 21.69 -15.34 -27.33
CA ARG A 91 22.23 -14.48 -26.26
C ARG A 91 22.74 -13.15 -26.79
N LEU A 92 23.34 -13.14 -27.97
CA LEU A 92 23.75 -11.91 -28.66
C LEU A 92 22.53 -11.05 -28.96
N GLU A 93 21.47 -11.64 -29.51
CA GLU A 93 20.20 -10.94 -29.74
C GLU A 93 19.64 -10.34 -28.44
N GLU A 94 19.63 -11.09 -27.35
CA GLU A 94 19.18 -10.59 -26.03
C GLU A 94 20.04 -9.44 -25.50
N VAL A 95 21.37 -9.49 -25.71
CA VAL A 95 22.29 -8.42 -25.28
C VAL A 95 22.10 -7.16 -26.11
N GLN A 96 22.10 -7.28 -27.44
CA GLN A 96 21.87 -6.17 -28.37
C GLN A 96 20.51 -5.51 -28.13
N ASP A 97 19.49 -6.31 -27.86
CA ASP A 97 18.17 -5.83 -27.54
C ASP A 97 18.10 -5.03 -26.23
N ILE A 98 19.01 -5.26 -25.28
CA ILE A 98 19.11 -4.43 -24.07
C ILE A 98 19.90 -3.15 -24.35
N ILE A 99 21.02 -3.24 -25.08
CA ILE A 99 21.91 -2.10 -25.38
C ILE A 99 21.25 -1.17 -26.41
N GLU A 100 20.95 -1.66 -27.61
CA GLU A 100 20.53 -0.83 -28.75
C GLU A 100 19.08 -0.36 -28.63
N ASN A 101 18.19 -1.23 -28.16
CA ASN A 101 16.78 -0.87 -27.96
C ASN A 101 16.51 -0.27 -26.58
N GLU A 102 17.53 -0.10 -25.73
CA GLU A 102 17.45 0.52 -24.41
C GLU A 102 16.33 -0.08 -23.54
N LYS A 103 16.08 -1.39 -23.67
CA LYS A 103 14.86 -2.00 -23.10
C LYS A 103 14.79 -1.89 -21.59
N ILE A 104 15.92 -2.03 -20.90
CA ILE A 104 15.98 -1.91 -19.44
C ILE A 104 15.82 -0.45 -19.02
N GLU A 105 16.43 0.49 -19.75
CA GLU A 105 16.31 1.92 -19.48
C GLU A 105 14.87 2.41 -19.65
N LYS A 106 14.20 2.07 -20.76
CA LYS A 106 12.78 2.39 -20.99
C LYS A 106 11.89 1.83 -19.89
N LEU A 107 12.16 0.61 -19.41
CA LEU A 107 11.42 0.02 -18.28
C LEU A 107 11.68 0.78 -16.97
N ARG A 108 12.94 1.16 -16.70
CA ARG A 108 13.34 1.95 -15.52
C ARG A 108 12.67 3.33 -15.52
N GLU A 109 12.65 4.03 -16.65
CA GLU A 109 11.93 5.30 -16.79
C GLU A 109 10.44 5.14 -16.48
N ASP A 110 9.82 4.11 -17.04
CA ASP A 110 8.40 3.81 -16.82
C ASP A 110 8.09 3.48 -15.35
N TYR A 111 9.03 2.83 -14.67
CA TYR A 111 8.97 2.56 -13.23
C TYR A 111 8.96 3.86 -12.42
N HIS A 112 9.97 4.71 -12.62
CA HIS A 112 10.14 5.98 -11.88
C HIS A 112 9.00 6.96 -12.15
N ARG A 113 8.51 7.00 -13.40
CA ARG A 113 7.31 7.75 -13.78
C ARG A 113 6.07 7.24 -13.06
N THR A 114 5.93 5.92 -12.93
CA THR A 114 4.80 5.29 -12.23
C THR A 114 4.88 5.55 -10.73
N GLU A 115 6.05 5.47 -10.12
CA GLU A 115 6.30 5.81 -8.72
C GLU A 115 5.95 7.26 -8.41
N THR A 116 6.45 8.19 -9.23
CA THR A 116 6.12 9.62 -9.10
C THR A 116 4.61 9.87 -9.18
N LYS A 117 3.90 9.17 -10.08
CA LYS A 117 2.43 9.26 -10.18
C LYS A 117 1.73 8.74 -8.91
N ILE A 118 2.20 7.62 -8.36
CA ILE A 118 1.68 7.07 -7.10
C ILE A 118 1.85 8.09 -5.97
N ASP A 119 3.02 8.69 -5.84
CA ASP A 119 3.29 9.65 -4.76
C ASP A 119 2.50 10.94 -4.91
N LYS A 120 2.33 11.44 -6.14
CA LYS A 120 1.42 12.56 -6.43
C LYS A 120 -0.02 12.23 -6.03
N LEU A 121 -0.51 11.03 -6.33
CA LEU A 121 -1.85 10.61 -5.95
C LEU A 121 -2.00 10.43 -4.43
N LYS A 122 -0.99 9.88 -3.75
CA LYS A 122 -0.98 9.77 -2.28
C LYS A 122 -1.01 11.17 -1.63
N LYS A 123 -0.20 12.10 -2.11
CA LYS A 123 -0.20 13.50 -1.63
C LYS A 123 -1.56 14.18 -1.87
N LYS A 124 -2.14 14.03 -3.07
CA LYS A 124 -3.48 14.55 -3.38
C LYS A 124 -4.56 13.94 -2.49
N ARG A 125 -4.51 12.62 -2.26
CA ARG A 125 -5.43 11.92 -1.37
C ARG A 125 -5.34 12.48 0.05
N LYS A 126 -4.13 12.63 0.61
CA LYS A 126 -3.93 13.19 1.96
C LYS A 126 -4.43 14.62 2.09
N LYS A 127 -4.29 15.44 1.05
CA LYS A 127 -4.79 16.82 1.01
C LYS A 127 -6.25 16.93 0.55
N SER A 128 -6.98 15.82 0.45
CA SER A 128 -8.33 15.84 -0.06
C SER A 128 -9.25 16.50 0.96
N PRO A 129 -10.00 17.56 0.60
CA PRO A 129 -10.98 18.18 1.50
C PRO A 129 -12.11 17.20 1.87
N LEU A 130 -12.28 16.11 1.10
CA LEU A 130 -13.22 15.04 1.43
C LEU A 130 -12.79 14.23 2.65
N LEU A 131 -11.49 14.07 2.91
CA LEU A 131 -11.03 13.38 4.13
C LEU A 131 -11.29 14.25 5.36
N GLU A 132 -10.95 15.53 5.28
CA GLU A 132 -11.25 16.50 6.35
C GLU A 132 -12.76 16.60 6.60
N LYS A 133 -13.58 16.62 5.54
CA LYS A 133 -15.04 16.58 5.66
C LYS A 133 -15.54 15.29 6.29
N LYS A 134 -14.93 14.13 5.97
CA LYS A 134 -15.27 12.84 6.58
C LYS A 134 -14.99 12.86 8.08
N GLU A 135 -13.82 13.30 8.50
CA GLU A 135 -13.43 13.39 9.92
C GLU A 135 -14.39 14.30 10.70
N ARG A 136 -14.71 15.48 10.16
CA ARG A 136 -15.72 16.39 10.76
C ARG A 136 -17.10 15.76 10.90
N LEU A 137 -17.53 15.00 9.89
CA LEU A 137 -18.81 14.29 9.93
C LEU A 137 -18.80 13.16 10.95
N GLU A 138 -17.69 12.42 11.08
CA GLU A 138 -17.54 11.35 12.07
C GLU A 138 -17.60 11.90 13.50
N GLU A 139 -16.90 13.01 13.77
CA GLU A 139 -16.98 13.73 15.06
C GLU A 139 -18.40 14.24 15.35
N SER A 140 -19.06 14.86 14.36
CA SER A 140 -20.44 15.33 14.51
C SER A 140 -21.42 14.20 14.81
N ILE A 141 -21.26 13.04 14.16
CA ILE A 141 -22.09 11.86 14.42
C ILE A 141 -21.87 11.35 15.85
N GLN A 142 -20.62 11.30 16.32
CA GLN A 142 -20.31 10.83 17.67
C GLN A 142 -20.89 11.77 18.74
N ASN A 143 -20.79 13.09 18.53
CA ASN A 143 -21.38 14.07 19.44
C ASN A 143 -22.90 13.92 19.49
N LYS A 144 -23.57 13.84 18.33
CA LYS A 144 -25.03 13.63 18.27
C LYS A 144 -25.49 12.32 18.90
N LYS A 145 -24.69 11.25 18.80
CA LYS A 145 -24.99 9.99 19.50
C LYS A 145 -24.92 10.14 21.02
N SER A 146 -23.95 10.89 21.51
CA SER A 146 -23.77 11.16 22.94
C SER A 146 -24.93 12.03 23.46
N GLU A 147 -25.24 13.13 22.77
CA GLU A 147 -26.40 13.98 23.08
C GLU A 147 -27.72 13.19 23.10
N LYS A 148 -27.92 12.30 22.12
CA LYS A 148 -29.11 11.44 22.07
C LYS A 148 -29.19 10.54 23.31
N SER A 149 -28.09 9.92 23.71
CA SER A 149 -28.04 9.07 24.90
C SER A 149 -28.35 9.85 26.18
N GLU A 150 -27.81 11.06 26.33
CA GLU A 150 -28.09 11.93 27.48
C GLU A 150 -29.55 12.35 27.53
N ILE A 151 -30.18 12.63 26.38
CA ILE A 151 -31.60 12.95 26.30
C ILE A 151 -32.44 11.74 26.68
N GLU A 152 -32.10 10.54 26.21
CA GLU A 152 -32.81 9.30 26.55
C GLU A 152 -32.75 9.03 28.06
N GLU A 153 -31.59 9.18 28.70
CA GLU A 153 -31.44 9.04 30.16
C GLU A 153 -32.26 10.10 30.93
N ARG A 154 -32.35 11.32 30.41
CA ARG A 154 -33.18 12.38 31.02
C ARG A 154 -34.67 12.11 30.89
N ILE A 155 -35.11 11.48 29.80
CA ILE A 155 -36.51 11.07 29.61
C ILE A 155 -36.83 9.97 30.62
N GLU A 156 -35.99 8.94 30.73
CA GLU A 156 -36.17 7.83 31.67
C GLU A 156 -36.32 8.34 33.11
N LYS A 157 -35.41 9.22 33.57
CA LYS A 157 -35.53 9.85 34.90
C LYS A 157 -36.82 10.64 35.09
N LYS A 158 -37.32 11.30 34.03
CA LYS A 158 -38.57 12.06 34.11
C LYS A 158 -39.80 11.15 34.13
N GLU A 159 -39.73 10.00 33.48
CA GLU A 159 -40.76 8.97 33.57
C GLU A 159 -40.82 8.36 34.98
N GLU A 160 -39.66 8.06 35.58
CA GLU A 160 -39.57 7.63 36.99
C GLU A 160 -40.15 8.69 37.96
N GLU A 161 -39.74 9.96 37.83
CA GLU A 161 -40.29 11.06 38.65
C GLU A 161 -41.82 11.20 38.49
N LEU A 162 -42.36 10.99 37.28
CA LEU A 162 -43.79 11.05 37.03
C LEU A 162 -44.55 9.90 37.69
N GLU A 163 -43.99 8.70 37.68
CA GLU A 163 -44.55 7.53 38.35
C GLU A 163 -44.61 7.76 39.86
N GLU A 164 -43.51 8.22 40.48
CA GLU A 164 -43.47 8.57 41.90
C GLU A 164 -44.52 9.62 42.29
N VAL A 165 -44.68 10.67 41.48
CA VAL A 165 -45.69 11.71 41.72
C VAL A 165 -47.10 11.16 41.57
N SER A 166 -47.34 10.25 40.62
CA SER A 166 -48.64 9.59 40.45
C SER A 166 -49.00 8.76 41.68
N GLU A 167 -48.07 7.96 42.17
CA GLU A 167 -48.26 7.16 43.40
C GLU A 167 -48.58 8.05 44.61
N GLN A 168 -47.88 9.18 44.75
CA GLN A 168 -48.16 10.15 45.82
C GLN A 168 -49.55 10.79 45.71
N ILE A 169 -50.01 11.08 44.49
CA ILE A 169 -51.36 11.60 44.25
C ILE A 169 -52.40 10.56 44.64
N ASP A 170 -52.21 9.30 44.29
CA ASP A 170 -53.13 8.21 44.62
C ASP A 170 -53.20 7.99 46.14
N GLU A 171 -52.04 7.95 46.83
CA GLU A 171 -51.97 7.83 48.29
C GLU A 171 -52.68 9.00 48.99
N LYS A 172 -52.39 10.24 48.57
CA LYS A 172 -53.04 11.45 49.12
C LYS A 172 -54.54 11.47 48.83
N SER A 173 -54.96 10.99 47.67
CA SER A 173 -56.38 10.89 47.31
C SER A 173 -57.12 9.90 48.21
N LEU A 174 -56.50 8.75 48.53
CA LEU A 174 -57.02 7.79 49.50
C LEU A 174 -57.11 8.40 50.91
N GLU A 175 -56.04 9.04 51.40
CA GLU A 175 -56.05 9.71 52.71
C GLU A 175 -57.16 10.75 52.83
N ILE A 176 -57.39 11.55 51.78
CA ILE A 176 -58.45 12.55 51.75
C ILE A 176 -59.82 11.87 51.84
N ARG A 177 -60.04 10.79 51.07
CA ARG A 177 -61.30 10.04 51.11
C ARG A 177 -61.58 9.49 52.51
N GLU A 178 -60.63 8.79 53.11
CA GLU A 178 -60.77 8.23 54.46
C GLU A 178 -61.13 9.31 55.50
N ARG A 179 -60.50 10.49 55.40
CA ARG A 179 -60.81 11.64 56.26
C ARG A 179 -62.21 12.18 56.03
N VAL A 180 -62.65 12.29 54.77
CA VAL A 180 -63.99 12.76 54.41
C VAL A 180 -65.06 11.79 54.90
N GLU A 181 -64.87 10.49 54.68
CA GLU A 181 -65.79 9.45 55.16
C GLU A 181 -65.90 9.48 56.69
N SER A 182 -64.77 9.61 57.39
CA SER A 182 -64.73 9.72 58.85
C SER A 182 -65.42 10.98 59.38
N ALA A 183 -65.29 12.11 58.68
CA ALA A 183 -65.86 13.39 59.11
C ALA A 183 -67.36 13.53 58.80
N LEU A 184 -67.82 12.96 57.68
CA LEU A 184 -69.20 13.09 57.21
C LEU A 184 -70.07 11.86 57.53
N ASN A 185 -69.48 10.76 58.00
CA ASN A 185 -70.18 9.50 58.29
C ASN A 185 -70.97 8.98 57.07
N ALA A 186 -70.44 9.21 55.87
CA ALA A 186 -71.04 8.85 54.58
C ALA A 186 -69.95 8.25 53.68
N GLN A 187 -70.29 7.18 52.94
CA GLN A 187 -69.37 6.57 51.96
C GLN A 187 -69.21 7.47 50.73
N VAL A 188 -67.97 7.65 50.28
CA VAL A 188 -67.67 8.41 49.06
C VAL A 188 -67.49 7.43 47.89
N GLU A 189 -68.44 7.41 46.95
CA GLU A 189 -68.31 6.60 45.72
C GLU A 189 -67.35 7.23 44.71
N ASN A 190 -66.66 6.37 43.95
CA ASN A 190 -65.68 6.77 42.93
C ASN A 190 -66.33 7.62 41.82
N LEU A 191 -65.70 8.75 41.48
CA LEU A 191 -65.86 9.45 40.19
C LEU A 191 -64.73 9.06 39.24
#